data_AF-A0AAW8EV37-F1
#
_entry.id   AF-A0AAW8EV37-F1
#
_cell.length_a   1.000
_cell.length_b   1.000
_cell.length_c   1.000
_cell.angle_alpha   90.00
_cell.angle_beta   90.00
_cell.angle_gamma   90.00
#
_symmetry.space_group_name_H-M   'P 1'
#
loop_
_entity.id
_entity.type
_entity.pdbx_description
1 polymer ?
#
loop_
_entity_poly.entity_id
_entity_poly.type
_entity_poly.pdbx_seq_one_letter_code
_entity_poly.pdbx_strand_id
1 'polypeptide(L)'
;MPETEHQRNIRKTREAAEATAVEAARSAVWQAESAYQSQRAADAAEAAAAAQRQTQFLQAQALDEQRRAAFALWRQSPDGQAFDRWSRSAHALIAQYDANTAAFDAAWQRERKTAIDAITAGEREQFSSGIYVDGRPQPVSHANANLYALCVLFAAGSIVLFAIMGVSALFMGGHSIFGAEWPLAALGASAATFVWGLALSAHHPEWKDERARGEAAAADWTERNTQARNKASADRRARFDFDPLEDLDWQPRPWTSTPHPGRDITDFTAIAYTGFPRADQLPALPVIAVRDPDSEPLLGLREVLRNMTTQ
;
A
#
# COMPACT_ATOMS: atom_id res chain seq x y z
N MET A 1 5.95 -80.93 -58.08
CA MET A 1 6.80 -80.78 -56.89
C MET A 1 5.90 -80.45 -55.71
N PRO A 2 5.95 -81.20 -54.60
CA PRO A 2 5.16 -80.88 -53.41
C PRO A 2 5.68 -79.60 -52.75
N GLU A 3 4.76 -78.73 -52.33
CA GLU A 3 5.03 -77.51 -51.58
C GLU A 3 5.82 -77.87 -50.31
N THR A 4 6.99 -77.25 -50.12
CA THR A 4 7.80 -77.54 -48.93
C THR A 4 7.11 -76.99 -47.68
N GLU A 5 7.32 -77.62 -46.53
CA GLU A 5 6.74 -77.18 -45.26
C GLU A 5 7.05 -75.70 -44.95
N HIS A 6 8.23 -75.24 -45.39
CA HIS A 6 8.64 -73.85 -45.35
C HIS A 6 7.72 -72.92 -46.17
N GLN A 7 7.36 -73.29 -47.41
CA GLN A 7 6.45 -72.51 -48.26
C GLN A 7 5.03 -72.46 -47.67
N ARG A 8 4.55 -73.57 -47.09
CA ARG A 8 3.25 -73.63 -46.42
C ARG A 8 3.20 -72.72 -45.19
N ASN A 9 4.27 -72.70 -44.40
CA ASN A 9 4.37 -71.82 -43.24
C ASN A 9 4.42 -70.34 -43.65
N ILE A 10 5.14 -69.99 -44.72
CA ILE A 10 5.16 -68.62 -45.28
C ILE A 10 3.76 -68.20 -45.78
N ARG A 11 3.02 -69.09 -46.45
CA ARG A 11 1.65 -68.77 -46.89
C ARG A 11 0.73 -68.51 -45.71
N LYS A 12 0.77 -69.38 -44.69
CA LYS A 12 -0.07 -69.23 -43.48
C LYS A 12 0.25 -67.95 -42.70
N THR A 13 1.53 -67.58 -42.57
CA THR A 13 1.89 -66.32 -41.90
C THR A 13 1.42 -65.11 -42.71
N ARG A 14 1.50 -65.18 -44.04
CA ARG A 14 0.95 -64.13 -44.92
C ARG A 14 -0.57 -64.01 -44.81
N GLU A 15 -1.30 -65.12 -44.88
CA GLU A 15 -2.77 -65.16 -44.72
C GLU A 15 -3.20 -64.65 -43.34
N ALA A 16 -2.48 -65.01 -42.27
CA ALA A 16 -2.73 -64.50 -40.92
C ALA A 16 -2.45 -63.00 -40.80
N ALA A 17 -1.39 -62.49 -41.46
CA ALA A 17 -1.10 -61.07 -41.52
C ALA A 17 -2.16 -60.30 -42.31
N GLU A 18 -2.62 -60.84 -43.45
CA GLU A 18 -3.69 -60.26 -44.26
C GLU A 18 -5.03 -60.25 -43.50
N ALA A 19 -5.39 -61.33 -42.80
CA ALA A 19 -6.59 -61.37 -41.95
C ALA A 19 -6.53 -60.36 -40.80
N THR A 20 -5.35 -60.21 -40.17
CA THR A 20 -5.12 -59.20 -39.12
C THR A 20 -5.25 -57.79 -39.68
N ALA A 21 -4.72 -57.54 -40.88
CA ALA A 21 -4.82 -56.25 -41.54
C ALA A 21 -6.27 -55.89 -41.92
N VAL A 22 -7.06 -56.86 -42.39
CA VAL A 22 -8.49 -56.67 -42.70
C VAL A 22 -9.29 -56.36 -41.44
N GLU A 23 -9.07 -57.09 -40.35
CA GLU A 23 -9.78 -56.83 -39.10
C GLU A 23 -9.38 -55.47 -38.49
N ALA A 24 -8.09 -55.10 -38.57
CA ALA A 24 -7.62 -53.79 -38.17
C ALA A 24 -8.26 -52.67 -39.00
N ALA A 25 -8.39 -52.85 -40.32
CA ALA A 25 -9.05 -51.90 -41.21
C ALA A 25 -10.55 -51.77 -40.87
N ARG A 26 -11.24 -52.89 -40.60
CA ARG A 26 -12.65 -52.88 -40.21
C ARG A 26 -12.88 -52.17 -38.88
N SER A 27 -12.01 -52.42 -37.90
CA SER A 27 -12.04 -51.75 -36.60
C SER A 27 -11.81 -50.25 -36.75
N ALA A 28 -10.86 -49.83 -37.60
CA ALA A 28 -10.61 -48.41 -37.87
C ALA A 28 -11.81 -47.70 -38.51
N VAL A 29 -12.52 -48.34 -39.44
CA VAL A 29 -13.74 -47.79 -40.04
C VAL A 29 -14.85 -47.63 -39.00
N TRP A 30 -15.06 -48.62 -38.13
CA TRP A 30 -16.03 -48.54 -37.04
C TRP A 30 -15.69 -47.41 -36.04
N GLN A 31 -14.41 -47.27 -35.69
CA GLN A 31 -13.94 -46.18 -34.84
C GLN A 31 -14.16 -44.80 -35.49
N ALA A 32 -13.86 -44.67 -36.79
CA ALA A 32 -14.13 -43.44 -37.53
C ALA A 32 -15.63 -43.10 -37.59
N GLU A 33 -16.49 -44.09 -37.82
CA GLU A 33 -17.94 -43.89 -37.85
C GLU A 33 -18.50 -43.49 -36.47
N SER A 34 -18.09 -44.17 -35.40
CA SER A 34 -18.48 -43.80 -34.03
C SER A 34 -17.99 -42.40 -33.63
N ALA A 35 -16.78 -42.01 -34.04
CA ALA A 35 -16.26 -40.65 -33.84
C ALA A 35 -17.07 -39.61 -34.61
N TYR A 36 -17.47 -39.92 -35.84
CA TYR A 36 -18.33 -39.04 -36.63
C TYR A 36 -19.73 -38.88 -36.00
N GLN A 37 -20.33 -39.97 -35.53
CA GLN A 37 -21.65 -39.92 -34.87
C GLN A 37 -21.59 -39.17 -33.53
N SER A 38 -20.52 -39.32 -32.74
CA SER A 38 -20.35 -38.59 -31.49
C SER A 38 -20.15 -37.09 -31.75
N GLN A 39 -19.38 -36.72 -32.79
CA GLN A 39 -19.23 -35.33 -33.21
C GLN A 39 -20.57 -34.73 -33.64
N ARG A 40 -21.33 -35.43 -34.48
CA ARG A 40 -22.66 -34.96 -34.91
C ARG A 40 -23.64 -34.80 -33.74
N ALA A 41 -23.59 -35.69 -32.76
CA ALA A 41 -24.39 -35.58 -31.55
C ALA A 41 -23.98 -34.36 -30.70
N ALA A 42 -22.68 -34.07 -30.60
CA ALA A 42 -22.16 -32.89 -29.93
C ALA A 42 -22.61 -31.59 -30.63
N ASP A 43 -22.48 -31.51 -31.96
CA ASP A 43 -22.93 -30.36 -32.75
C ASP A 43 -24.45 -30.14 -32.62
N ALA A 44 -25.23 -31.22 -32.62
CA ALA A 44 -26.68 -31.16 -32.43
C ALA A 44 -27.07 -30.69 -31.01
N ALA A 45 -26.34 -31.13 -29.97
CA ALA A 45 -26.55 -30.68 -28.60
C ALA A 45 -26.19 -29.20 -28.44
N GLU A 46 -25.12 -28.73 -29.08
CA GLU A 46 -24.73 -27.32 -29.07
C GLU A 46 -25.78 -26.45 -29.77
N ALA A 47 -26.26 -26.88 -30.95
CA ALA A 47 -27.32 -26.20 -31.68
C ALA A 47 -28.63 -26.13 -30.85
N ALA A 48 -29.00 -27.22 -30.17
CA ALA A 48 -30.15 -27.24 -29.27
C ALA A 48 -29.98 -26.28 -28.08
N ALA A 49 -28.80 -26.24 -27.45
CA ALA A 49 -28.51 -25.33 -26.36
C ALA A 49 -28.49 -23.85 -26.83
N ALA A 50 -28.00 -23.57 -28.04
CA ALA A 50 -28.07 -22.25 -28.65
C ALA A 50 -29.52 -21.81 -28.91
N ALA A 51 -30.36 -22.69 -29.47
CA ALA A 51 -31.78 -22.41 -29.70
C ALA A 51 -32.55 -22.21 -28.39
N GLN A 52 -32.23 -22.97 -27.34
CA GLN A 52 -32.81 -22.79 -26.02
C GLN A 52 -32.43 -21.44 -25.41
N ARG A 53 -31.15 -21.04 -25.49
CA ARG A 53 -30.68 -19.72 -25.04
C ARG A 53 -31.39 -18.58 -25.79
N GLN A 54 -31.54 -18.71 -27.11
CA GLN A 54 -32.25 -17.72 -27.91
C GLN A 54 -33.72 -17.61 -27.51
N THR A 55 -34.39 -18.74 -27.25
CA THR A 55 -35.78 -18.75 -26.80
C THR A 55 -35.94 -18.10 -25.43
N GLN A 56 -35.05 -18.41 -24.48
CA GLN A 56 -35.05 -17.79 -23.15
C GLN A 56 -34.82 -16.27 -23.24
N PHE A 57 -33.90 -15.83 -24.10
CA PHE A 57 -33.65 -14.42 -24.34
C PHE A 57 -34.90 -13.70 -24.87
N LEU A 58 -35.56 -14.25 -25.89
CA LEU A 58 -36.77 -13.67 -26.46
C LEU A 58 -37.93 -13.64 -25.45
N GLN A 59 -38.08 -14.69 -24.64
CA GLN A 59 -39.07 -14.71 -23.55
C GLN A 59 -38.79 -13.64 -22.49
N ALA A 60 -37.53 -13.46 -22.10
CA ALA A 60 -37.12 -12.43 -21.15
C ALA A 60 -37.39 -11.02 -21.72
N GLN A 61 -37.13 -10.80 -23.01
CA GLN A 61 -37.42 -9.54 -23.68
C GLN A 61 -38.92 -9.23 -23.72
N ALA A 62 -39.76 -10.20 -24.09
CA ALA A 62 -41.21 -10.01 -24.12
C ALA A 62 -41.79 -9.70 -22.72
N LEU A 63 -41.28 -10.37 -21.67
CA LEU A 63 -41.66 -10.08 -20.29
C LEU A 63 -41.23 -8.66 -19.87
N ASP A 64 -40.05 -8.21 -20.28
CA ASP A 64 -39.61 -6.84 -19.99
C ASP A 64 -40.49 -5.81 -20.71
N GLU A 65 -40.82 -6.01 -21.99
CA GLU A 65 -41.71 -5.13 -22.73
C GLU A 65 -43.10 -5.03 -22.06
N GLN A 66 -43.66 -6.15 -21.63
CA GLN A 66 -44.91 -6.18 -20.89
C GLN A 66 -44.81 -5.41 -19.57
N ARG A 67 -43.70 -5.53 -18.84
CA ARG A 67 -43.45 -4.77 -17.60
C ARG A 67 -43.32 -3.28 -17.87
N ARG A 68 -42.62 -2.86 -18.93
CA ARG A 68 -42.54 -1.43 -19.33
C ARG A 68 -43.92 -0.85 -19.58
N ALA A 69 -44.76 -1.57 -20.31
CA ALA A 69 -46.13 -1.13 -20.58
C ALA A 69 -46.96 -1.03 -19.29
N ALA A 70 -46.89 -2.04 -18.41
CA ALA A 70 -47.58 -2.02 -17.12
C ALA A 70 -47.09 -0.86 -16.23
N PHE A 71 -45.79 -0.61 -16.19
CA PHE A 71 -45.19 0.50 -15.44
C PHE A 71 -45.60 1.86 -15.98
N ALA A 72 -45.63 2.03 -17.31
CA ALA A 72 -46.09 3.26 -17.95
C ALA A 72 -47.56 3.56 -17.63
N LEU A 73 -48.42 2.53 -17.56
CA LEU A 73 -49.80 2.67 -17.13
C LEU A 73 -49.90 3.00 -15.63
N TRP A 74 -49.16 2.27 -14.79
CA TRP A 74 -49.13 2.52 -13.35
C TRP A 74 -48.66 3.94 -13.01
N ARG A 75 -47.68 4.50 -13.73
CA ARG A 75 -47.21 5.88 -13.56
C ARG A 75 -48.31 6.94 -13.71
N GLN A 76 -49.39 6.63 -14.44
CA GLN A 76 -50.54 7.53 -14.60
C GLN A 76 -51.49 7.52 -13.39
N SER A 77 -51.41 6.48 -12.54
CA SER A 77 -52.19 6.37 -11.31
C SER A 77 -51.74 7.37 -10.23
N PRO A 78 -52.56 7.62 -9.18
CA PRO A 78 -52.17 8.48 -8.07
C PRO A 78 -50.86 8.08 -7.38
N ASP A 79 -50.62 6.78 -7.17
CA ASP A 79 -49.39 6.24 -6.59
C ASP A 79 -48.19 6.47 -7.52
N GLY A 80 -48.37 6.22 -8.81
CA GLY A 80 -47.36 6.50 -9.84
C GLY A 80 -46.97 7.97 -9.91
N GLN A 81 -47.94 8.87 -9.80
CA GLN A 81 -47.68 10.32 -9.74
C GLN A 81 -46.96 10.73 -8.44
N ALA A 82 -47.26 10.08 -7.31
CA ALA A 82 -46.55 10.30 -6.06
C ALA A 82 -45.09 9.84 -6.18
N PHE A 83 -44.85 8.66 -6.75
CA PHE A 83 -43.52 8.18 -7.08
C PHE A 83 -42.76 9.12 -8.00
N ASP A 84 -43.39 9.65 -9.05
CA ASP A 84 -42.73 10.59 -9.98
C ASP A 84 -42.32 11.92 -9.32
N ARG A 85 -43.09 12.40 -8.34
CA ARG A 85 -42.72 13.57 -7.53
C ARG A 85 -41.57 13.23 -6.57
N TRP A 86 -41.68 12.11 -5.87
CA TRP A 86 -40.64 11.61 -4.98
C TRP A 86 -39.32 11.38 -5.72
N SER A 87 -39.35 10.68 -6.85
CA SER A 87 -38.19 10.35 -7.67
C SER A 87 -37.49 11.61 -8.17
N ARG A 88 -38.21 12.60 -8.68
CA ARG A 88 -37.60 13.89 -9.07
C ARG A 88 -36.92 14.59 -7.89
N SER A 89 -37.57 14.58 -6.72
CA SER A 89 -36.99 15.16 -5.50
C SER A 89 -35.76 14.39 -5.04
N ALA A 90 -35.77 13.06 -5.17
CA ALA A 90 -34.65 12.18 -4.84
C ALA A 90 -33.43 12.42 -5.74
N HIS A 91 -33.65 12.55 -7.06
CA HIS A 91 -32.58 12.88 -8.01
C HIS A 91 -32.04 14.30 -7.79
N ALA A 92 -32.90 15.27 -7.49
CA ALA A 92 -32.47 16.62 -7.14
C ALA A 92 -31.61 16.64 -5.86
N LEU A 93 -31.98 15.84 -4.85
CA LEU A 93 -31.20 15.69 -3.62
C LEU A 93 -29.81 15.10 -3.89
N ILE A 94 -29.72 14.05 -4.71
CA ILE A 94 -28.43 13.46 -5.12
C ILE A 94 -27.57 14.50 -5.84
N ALA A 95 -28.13 15.17 -6.84
CA ALA A 95 -27.41 16.19 -7.60
C ALA A 95 -26.93 17.34 -6.70
N GLN A 96 -27.73 17.76 -5.72
CA GLN A 96 -27.34 18.78 -4.74
C GLN A 96 -26.22 18.27 -3.82
N TYR A 97 -26.29 17.02 -3.36
CA TYR A 97 -25.22 16.40 -2.56
C TYR A 97 -23.89 16.36 -3.33
N ASP A 98 -23.93 15.94 -4.59
CA ASP A 98 -22.75 15.86 -5.47
C ASP A 98 -22.18 17.25 -5.75
N ALA A 99 -23.03 18.23 -6.05
CA ALA A 99 -22.62 19.61 -6.26
C ALA A 99 -21.98 20.20 -5.01
N ASN A 100 -22.55 19.93 -3.83
CA ASN A 100 -21.99 20.37 -2.55
C ASN A 100 -20.63 19.74 -2.28
N THR A 101 -20.49 18.44 -2.53
CA THR A 101 -19.22 17.73 -2.39
C THR A 101 -18.16 18.33 -3.31
N ALA A 102 -18.48 18.53 -4.59
CA ALA A 102 -17.57 19.14 -5.55
C ALA A 102 -17.19 20.58 -5.18
N ALA A 103 -18.13 21.39 -4.69
CA ALA A 103 -17.87 22.76 -4.25
C ALA A 103 -16.95 22.80 -3.03
N PHE A 104 -17.17 21.90 -2.06
CA PHE A 104 -16.33 21.76 -0.88
C PHE A 104 -14.91 21.32 -1.23
N ASP A 105 -14.77 20.28 -2.06
CA ASP A 105 -13.46 19.78 -2.50
C ASP A 105 -12.70 20.84 -3.30
N ALA A 106 -13.38 21.57 -4.18
CA ALA A 106 -12.76 22.66 -4.94
C ALA A 106 -12.27 23.79 -4.03
N ALA A 107 -13.01 24.13 -2.98
CA ALA A 107 -12.58 25.12 -1.99
C ALA A 107 -11.38 24.61 -1.18
N TRP A 108 -11.39 23.34 -0.79
CA TRP A 108 -10.26 22.72 -0.11
C TRP A 108 -8.98 22.76 -0.97
N GLN A 109 -9.07 22.37 -2.25
CA GLN A 109 -7.90 22.40 -3.14
C GLN A 109 -7.34 23.82 -3.32
N ARG A 110 -8.19 24.85 -3.31
CA ARG A 110 -7.74 26.24 -3.35
C ARG A 110 -6.99 26.63 -2.08
N GLU A 111 -7.56 26.36 -0.90
CA GLU A 111 -6.93 26.65 0.39
C GLU A 111 -5.59 25.94 0.54
N ARG A 112 -5.55 24.63 0.20
CA ARG A 112 -4.32 23.83 0.23
C ARG A 112 -3.25 24.43 -0.68
N LYS A 113 -3.62 24.80 -1.91
CA LYS A 113 -2.69 25.44 -2.85
C LYS A 113 -2.17 26.77 -2.30
N THR A 114 -3.05 27.62 -1.78
CA THR A 114 -2.67 28.90 -1.18
C THR A 114 -1.72 28.72 0.00
N ALA A 115 -1.95 27.73 0.86
CA ALA A 115 -1.05 27.41 1.96
C ALA A 115 0.34 26.97 1.48
N ILE A 116 0.42 26.11 0.46
CA ILE A 116 1.69 25.67 -0.15
C ILE A 116 2.43 26.84 -0.80
N ASP A 117 1.72 27.67 -1.58
CA ASP A 117 2.30 28.81 -2.29
C ASP A 117 2.79 29.89 -1.33
N ALA A 118 2.17 30.00 -0.14
CA ALA A 118 2.58 30.94 0.91
C ALA A 118 3.85 30.51 1.67
N ILE A 119 4.30 29.24 1.54
CA ILE A 119 5.55 28.80 2.18
C ILE A 119 6.76 29.41 1.46
N THR A 120 7.58 30.12 2.22
CA THR A 120 8.79 30.77 1.70
C THR A 120 9.83 29.75 1.22
N ALA A 121 10.76 30.18 0.37
CA ALA A 121 11.87 29.32 -0.06
C ALA A 121 12.74 28.89 1.14
N GLY A 122 12.97 29.79 2.10
CA GLY A 122 13.74 29.51 3.32
C GLY A 122 13.07 28.46 4.20
N GLU A 123 11.76 28.53 4.42
CA GLU A 123 11.04 27.49 5.19
C GLU A 123 11.10 26.12 4.51
N ARG A 124 11.01 26.08 3.17
CA ARG A 124 11.17 24.84 2.39
C ARG A 124 12.58 24.26 2.51
N GLU A 125 13.60 25.11 2.49
CA GLU A 125 15.00 24.70 2.65
C GLU A 125 15.30 24.21 4.08
N GLN A 126 14.80 24.89 5.11
CA GLN A 126 14.91 24.44 6.49
C GLN A 126 14.24 23.09 6.70
N PHE A 127 13.05 22.90 6.11
CA PHE A 127 12.33 21.63 6.17
C PHE A 127 13.08 20.49 5.47
N SER A 128 13.57 20.73 4.25
CA SER A 128 14.27 19.70 3.46
C SER A 128 15.65 19.35 4.01
N SER A 129 16.38 20.34 4.54
CA SER A 129 17.69 20.14 5.16
C SER A 129 17.62 19.58 6.59
N GLY A 130 16.48 19.75 7.26
CA GLY A 130 16.31 19.43 8.68
C GLY A 130 17.05 20.39 9.62
N ILE A 131 17.57 21.51 9.12
CA ILE A 131 18.34 22.51 9.87
C ILE A 131 17.46 23.75 10.05
N TYR A 132 17.04 23.98 11.29
CA TYR A 132 16.19 25.10 11.72
C TYR A 132 16.95 26.11 12.58
N VAL A 133 18.11 25.75 13.12
CA VAL A 133 18.95 26.63 13.92
C VAL A 133 20.38 26.60 13.38
N ASP A 134 20.92 27.79 13.10
CA ASP A 134 22.30 27.96 12.66
C ASP A 134 23.32 27.51 13.73
N GLY A 135 24.57 27.34 13.30
CA GLY A 135 25.66 27.00 14.20
C GLY A 135 25.68 25.52 14.57
N ARG A 136 25.45 24.64 13.58
CA ARG A 136 25.68 23.21 13.72
C ARG A 136 27.06 23.01 14.38
N PRO A 137 27.15 22.27 15.49
CA PRO A 137 28.41 22.11 16.19
C PRO A 137 29.44 21.56 15.22
N GLN A 138 30.57 22.24 15.13
CA GLN A 138 31.67 21.72 14.33
C GLN A 138 32.05 20.34 14.88
N PRO A 139 32.33 19.36 14.01
CA PRO A 139 32.89 18.11 14.48
C PRO A 139 34.12 18.42 15.32
N VAL A 140 34.13 17.96 16.58
CA VAL A 140 35.27 18.11 17.49
C VAL A 140 36.51 17.67 16.73
N SER A 141 37.60 18.46 16.79
CA SER A 141 38.77 18.19 15.96
C SER A 141 39.17 16.71 16.09
N HIS A 142 39.04 15.98 14.98
CA HIS A 142 39.16 14.52 14.99
C HIS A 142 40.53 14.06 15.49
N ALA A 143 41.56 14.90 15.42
CA ALA A 143 42.91 14.57 15.86
C ALA A 143 42.96 14.17 17.34
N ASN A 144 42.51 15.04 18.25
CA ASN A 144 42.65 14.81 19.70
C ASN A 144 41.67 13.76 20.21
N ALA A 145 40.44 13.77 19.71
CA ALA A 145 39.42 12.78 20.08
C ALA A 145 39.74 11.38 19.55
N ASN A 146 40.30 11.26 18.33
CA ASN A 146 40.77 9.99 17.80
C ASN A 146 42.02 9.52 18.53
N LEU A 147 42.96 10.41 18.89
CA LEU A 147 44.14 10.08 19.70
C LEU A 147 43.73 9.50 21.06
N TYR A 148 42.79 10.13 21.77
CA TYR A 148 42.26 9.58 23.02
C TYR A 148 41.58 8.21 22.81
N ALA A 149 40.73 8.07 21.80
CA ALA A 149 40.09 6.79 21.48
C ALA A 149 41.11 5.70 21.11
N LEU A 150 42.18 6.06 20.39
CA LEU A 150 43.30 5.18 20.06
C LEU A 150 44.04 4.76 21.34
N CYS A 151 44.36 5.70 22.24
CA CYS A 151 45.01 5.42 23.52
C CYS A 151 44.19 4.47 24.40
N VAL A 152 42.87 4.65 24.45
CA VAL A 152 41.96 3.76 25.17
C VAL A 152 41.90 2.37 24.52
N LEU A 153 41.83 2.31 23.18
CA LEU A 153 41.86 1.04 22.43
C LEU A 153 43.18 0.30 22.60
N PHE A 154 44.32 1.00 22.59
CA PHE A 154 45.63 0.42 22.86
C PHE A 154 45.73 -0.09 24.29
N ALA A 155 45.26 0.68 25.28
CA ALA A 155 45.25 0.22 26.67
C ALA A 155 44.36 -1.03 26.86
N ALA A 156 43.14 -1.01 26.32
CA ALA A 156 42.23 -2.15 26.41
C ALA A 156 42.76 -3.39 25.63
N GLY A 157 43.30 -3.17 24.43
CA GLY A 157 43.90 -4.20 23.60
C GLY A 157 45.11 -4.85 24.28
N SER A 158 45.98 -4.05 24.92
CA SER A 158 47.13 -4.55 25.68
C SER A 158 46.72 -5.38 26.90
N ILE A 159 45.61 -5.05 27.58
CA ILE A 159 45.07 -5.91 28.67
C ILE A 159 44.64 -7.27 28.12
N VAL A 160 43.91 -7.30 27.01
CA VAL A 160 43.45 -8.54 26.39
C VAL A 160 44.64 -9.38 25.91
N LEU A 161 45.63 -8.74 25.29
CA LEU A 161 46.85 -9.43 24.84
C LEU A 161 47.68 -9.97 26.01
N PHE A 162 47.79 -9.21 27.10
CA PHE A 162 48.43 -9.64 28.34
C PHE A 162 47.70 -10.83 28.96
N ALA A 163 46.36 -10.82 28.98
CA ALA A 163 45.57 -11.94 29.49
C ALA A 163 45.74 -13.20 28.62
N ILE A 164 45.67 -13.08 27.30
CA ILE A 164 45.86 -14.20 26.36
C ILE A 164 47.28 -14.78 26.48
N MET A 165 48.31 -13.93 26.55
CA MET A 165 49.70 -14.36 26.65
C MET A 165 50.05 -14.91 28.03
N GLY A 166 49.50 -14.33 29.11
CA GLY A 166 49.66 -14.84 30.47
C GLY A 166 49.00 -16.21 30.65
N VAL A 167 47.80 -16.39 30.10
CA VAL A 167 47.13 -17.70 30.04
C VAL A 167 47.94 -18.67 29.17
N SER A 168 48.41 -18.26 28.00
CA SER A 168 49.22 -19.12 27.13
C SER A 168 50.54 -19.54 27.79
N ALA A 169 51.19 -18.66 28.55
CA ALA A 169 52.41 -18.98 29.31
C ALA A 169 52.15 -19.95 30.48
N LEU A 170 50.96 -19.91 31.07
CA LEU A 170 50.53 -20.86 32.12
C LEU A 170 50.19 -22.24 31.55
N PHE A 171 49.61 -22.30 30.34
CA PHE A 171 49.22 -23.56 29.69
C PHE A 171 50.35 -24.21 28.88
N MET A 172 51.26 -23.44 28.28
CA MET A 172 52.45 -23.95 27.60
C MET A 172 53.64 -24.00 28.56
N GLY A 173 53.70 -25.05 29.39
CA GLY A 173 54.83 -25.34 30.28
C GLY A 173 56.18 -25.53 29.55
N GLY A 174 56.79 -24.44 29.09
CA GLY A 174 58.20 -24.37 28.69
C GLY A 174 58.57 -24.83 27.29
N HIS A 175 57.63 -25.03 26.36
CA HIS A 175 57.94 -25.51 25.00
C HIS A 175 57.26 -24.65 23.92
N SER A 176 57.64 -23.37 23.86
CA SER A 176 57.29 -22.51 22.72
C SER A 176 58.38 -22.59 21.65
N ILE A 177 57.98 -22.63 20.38
CA ILE A 177 58.85 -22.70 19.18
C ILE A 177 59.84 -21.51 19.11
N PHE A 178 59.57 -20.44 19.85
CA PHE A 178 60.36 -19.20 19.89
C PHE A 178 61.16 -19.01 21.19
N GLY A 179 61.16 -19.98 22.12
CA GLY A 179 61.83 -19.85 23.43
C GLY A 179 61.02 -19.05 24.46
N ALA A 180 61.38 -19.19 25.74
CA ALA A 180 60.67 -18.58 26.89
C ALA A 180 60.81 -17.05 26.97
N GLU A 181 61.68 -16.46 26.17
CA GLU A 181 61.99 -15.03 26.18
C GLU A 181 60.93 -14.18 25.44
N TRP A 182 60.28 -14.76 24.42
CA TRP A 182 59.26 -14.06 23.63
C TRP A 182 57.97 -13.74 24.40
N PRO A 183 57.39 -14.67 25.20
CA PRO A 183 56.24 -14.36 26.04
C PRO A 183 56.54 -13.23 27.04
N LEU A 184 57.73 -13.22 27.64
CA LEU A 184 58.15 -12.19 28.58
C LEU A 184 58.36 -10.83 27.88
N ALA A 185 58.98 -10.83 26.69
CA ALA A 185 59.14 -9.62 25.88
C ALA A 185 57.79 -9.04 25.42
N ALA A 186 56.85 -9.90 25.01
CA ALA A 186 55.50 -9.50 24.62
C ALA A 186 54.68 -8.96 25.80
N LEU A 187 54.80 -9.59 26.99
CA LEU A 187 54.19 -9.08 28.23
C LEU A 187 54.80 -7.72 28.62
N GLY A 188 56.11 -7.56 28.50
CA GLY A 188 56.80 -6.28 28.75
C GLY A 188 56.36 -5.18 27.78
N ALA A 189 56.26 -5.49 26.48
CA ALA A 189 55.78 -4.54 25.47
C ALA A 189 54.29 -4.18 25.67
N SER A 190 53.46 -5.14 26.07
CA SER A 190 52.04 -4.93 26.37
C SER A 190 51.86 -4.07 27.64
N ALA A 191 52.66 -4.33 28.67
CA ALA A 191 52.67 -3.52 29.89
C ALA A 191 53.17 -2.09 29.61
N ALA A 192 54.23 -1.95 28.81
CA ALA A 192 54.76 -0.64 28.42
C ALA A 192 53.75 0.18 27.60
N THR A 193 53.07 -0.44 26.63
CA THR A 193 52.02 0.23 25.83
C THR A 193 50.79 0.57 26.67
N PHE A 194 50.41 -0.28 27.63
CA PHE A 194 49.33 -0.01 28.57
C PHE A 194 49.65 1.19 29.48
N VAL A 195 50.83 1.20 30.10
CA VAL A 195 51.29 2.30 30.96
C VAL A 195 51.42 3.58 30.16
N TRP A 196 51.94 3.51 28.93
CA TRP A 196 52.07 4.67 28.05
C TRP A 196 50.70 5.22 27.63
N GLY A 197 49.73 4.37 27.28
CA GLY A 197 48.36 4.78 26.95
C GLY A 197 47.63 5.43 28.13
N LEU A 198 47.80 4.90 29.34
CA LEU A 198 47.28 5.50 30.57
C LEU A 198 47.97 6.82 30.91
N ALA A 199 49.30 6.88 30.80
CA ALA A 199 50.08 8.10 31.05
C ALA A 199 49.70 9.22 30.08
N LEU A 200 49.55 8.92 28.78
CA LEU A 200 49.09 9.90 27.80
C LEU A 200 47.68 10.40 28.13
N SER A 201 46.76 9.49 28.49
CA SER A 201 45.39 9.85 28.85
C SER A 201 45.31 10.68 30.15
N ALA A 202 46.23 10.43 31.09
CA ALA A 202 46.35 11.18 32.34
C ALA A 202 47.04 12.54 32.19
N HIS A 203 47.98 12.66 31.24
CA HIS A 203 48.68 13.91 30.92
C HIS A 203 47.89 14.83 29.99
N HIS A 204 46.88 14.30 29.30
CA HIS A 204 46.00 15.06 28.40
C HIS A 204 44.51 14.97 28.81
N PRO A 205 44.13 15.39 30.03
CA PRO A 205 42.73 15.40 30.46
C PRO A 205 41.84 16.27 29.55
N GLU A 206 42.43 17.28 28.90
CA GLU A 206 41.74 18.17 27.97
C GLU A 206 41.11 17.44 26.79
N TRP A 207 41.62 16.27 26.37
CA TRP A 207 41.04 15.49 25.28
C TRP A 207 39.69 14.87 25.65
N LYS A 208 39.55 14.43 26.89
CA LYS A 208 38.29 13.91 27.42
C LYS A 208 37.27 15.04 27.56
N ASP A 209 37.70 16.20 28.05
CA ASP A 209 36.86 17.38 28.22
C ASP A 209 36.45 18.00 26.88
N GLU A 210 37.31 17.98 25.86
CA GLU A 210 36.98 18.37 24.48
C GLU A 210 35.90 17.48 23.88
N ARG A 211 36.02 16.15 24.04
CA ARG A 211 35.01 15.20 23.57
C ARG A 211 33.68 15.39 24.29
N ALA A 212 33.68 15.48 25.61
CA ALA A 212 32.48 15.67 26.41
C ALA A 212 31.78 17.01 26.08
N ARG A 213 32.55 18.10 25.87
CA ARG A 213 32.01 19.39 25.41
C ARG A 213 31.39 19.31 24.03
N GLY A 214 32.02 18.58 23.11
CA GLY A 214 31.50 18.37 21.76
C GLY A 214 30.21 17.55 21.74
N GLU A 215 30.14 16.48 22.52
CA GLU A 215 28.93 15.65 22.67
C GLU A 215 27.78 16.46 23.31
N ALA A 216 28.07 17.25 24.36
CA ALA A 216 27.10 18.12 24.98
C ALA A 216 26.59 19.22 24.03
N ALA A 217 27.48 19.84 23.24
CA ALA A 217 27.10 20.84 22.25
C ALA A 217 26.24 20.25 21.11
N ALA A 218 26.51 19.01 20.70
CA ALA A 218 25.71 18.28 19.71
C ALA A 218 24.31 17.94 20.24
N ALA A 219 24.21 17.50 21.50
CA ALA A 219 22.94 17.24 22.15
C ALA A 219 22.10 18.52 22.29
N ASP A 220 22.71 19.61 22.78
CA ASP A 220 22.07 20.93 22.91
C ASP A 220 21.59 21.48 21.56
N TRP A 221 22.43 21.40 20.51
CA TRP A 221 22.00 21.81 19.18
C TRP A 221 20.83 20.98 18.66
N THR A 222 20.84 19.65 18.88
CA THR A 222 19.75 18.76 18.45
C THR A 222 18.45 19.11 19.15
N GLU A 223 18.50 19.40 20.45
CA GLU A 223 17.35 19.84 21.23
C GLU A 223 16.81 21.19 20.71
N ARG A 224 17.67 22.20 20.58
CA ARG A 224 17.28 23.52 20.04
C ARG A 224 16.72 23.43 18.63
N ASN A 225 17.33 22.61 17.77
CA ASN A 225 16.87 22.38 16.40
C ASN A 225 15.50 21.70 16.37
N THR A 226 15.25 20.74 17.26
CA THR A 226 13.94 20.08 17.41
C THR A 226 12.88 21.05 17.91
N GLN A 227 13.20 21.87 18.92
CA GLN A 227 12.29 22.90 19.41
C GLN A 227 11.95 23.93 18.31
N ALA A 228 12.94 24.36 17.53
CA ALA A 228 12.73 25.28 16.41
C ALA A 228 11.88 24.66 15.29
N ARG A 229 12.10 23.37 14.96
CA ARG A 229 11.24 22.62 14.04
C ARG A 229 9.80 22.59 14.53
N ASN A 230 9.57 22.21 15.78
CA ASN A 230 8.23 22.11 16.36
C ASN A 230 7.54 23.47 16.36
N LYS A 231 8.28 24.55 16.67
CA LYS A 231 7.77 25.91 16.58
C LYS A 231 7.40 26.29 15.14
N ALA A 232 8.26 25.99 14.16
CA ALA A 232 7.96 26.28 12.76
C ALA A 232 6.72 25.52 12.25
N SER A 233 6.55 24.25 12.65
CA SER A 233 5.33 23.47 12.38
C SER A 233 4.10 24.08 13.07
N ALA A 234 4.22 24.47 14.34
CA ALA A 234 3.15 25.14 15.08
C ALA A 234 2.76 26.49 14.45
N ASP A 235 3.72 27.29 13.99
CA ASP A 235 3.48 28.57 13.32
C ASP A 235 2.76 28.35 11.98
N ARG A 236 3.12 27.30 11.22
CA ARG A 236 2.40 26.92 9.99
C ARG A 236 0.97 26.50 10.29
N ARG A 237 0.76 25.63 11.30
CA ARG A 237 -0.58 25.21 11.75
C ARG A 237 -1.40 26.38 12.28
N ALA A 238 -0.79 27.36 12.95
CA ALA A 238 -1.51 28.56 13.41
C ALA A 238 -1.96 29.45 12.24
N ARG A 239 -1.21 29.47 11.12
CA ARG A 239 -1.55 30.24 9.91
C ARG A 239 -2.57 29.54 9.01
N PHE A 240 -2.46 28.22 8.87
CA PHE A 240 -3.21 27.44 7.87
C PHE A 240 -4.11 26.35 8.45
N ASP A 241 -4.17 26.18 9.78
CA ASP A 241 -4.84 25.09 10.51
C ASP A 241 -4.22 23.69 10.33
N PHE A 242 -3.32 23.51 9.34
CA PHE A 242 -2.51 22.32 9.12
C PHE A 242 -1.06 22.69 8.75
N ASP A 243 -0.15 21.72 8.75
CA ASP A 243 1.20 21.94 8.23
C ASP A 243 1.30 21.47 6.76
N PRO A 244 1.42 22.38 5.78
CA PRO A 244 1.51 22.00 4.37
C PRO A 244 2.80 21.27 3.97
N LEU A 245 3.82 21.25 4.84
CA LEU A 245 5.08 20.52 4.60
C LEU A 245 5.08 19.14 5.27
N GLU A 246 4.47 19.01 6.44
CA GLU A 246 4.41 17.74 7.19
C GLU A 246 3.16 16.91 6.83
N ASP A 247 2.01 17.54 6.64
CA ASP A 247 0.71 16.87 6.50
C ASP A 247 0.24 16.86 5.03
N LEU A 248 1.03 16.26 4.13
CA LEU A 248 0.74 16.26 2.67
C LEU A 248 -0.61 15.62 2.31
N ASP A 249 -0.99 14.59 3.06
CA ASP A 249 -2.23 13.82 2.87
C ASP A 249 -3.36 14.30 3.78
N TRP A 250 -3.21 15.44 4.46
CA TRP A 250 -4.25 16.01 5.28
C TRP A 250 -5.51 16.24 4.46
N GLN A 251 -6.64 15.80 5.01
CA GLN A 251 -7.96 16.04 4.44
C GLN A 251 -8.78 16.85 5.45
N PRO A 252 -9.56 17.84 4.99
CA PRO A 252 -10.48 18.53 5.86
C PRO A 252 -11.52 17.53 6.36
N ARG A 253 -12.11 17.85 7.51
CA ARG A 253 -13.30 17.15 7.96
C ARG A 253 -14.37 17.21 6.84
N PRO A 254 -15.22 16.19 6.65
CA PRO A 254 -16.26 16.24 5.62
C PRO A 254 -17.32 17.30 5.93
N TRP A 255 -17.93 17.88 4.90
CA TRP A 255 -18.94 18.95 5.02
C TRP A 255 -20.25 18.47 5.67
N THR A 256 -20.53 17.17 5.61
CA THR A 256 -21.67 16.50 6.23
C THR A 256 -21.25 15.15 6.84
N SER A 257 -21.97 14.72 7.88
CA SER A 257 -21.92 13.35 8.38
C SER A 257 -22.96 12.44 7.74
N THR A 258 -23.88 12.98 6.93
CA THR A 258 -24.92 12.22 6.26
C THR A 258 -24.29 11.35 5.16
N PRO A 259 -24.52 10.03 5.15
CA PRO A 259 -24.07 9.17 4.07
C PRO A 259 -24.64 9.60 2.71
N HIS A 260 -23.89 9.35 1.65
CA HIS A 260 -24.32 9.66 0.29
C HIS A 260 -25.65 8.93 -0.04
N PRO A 261 -26.75 9.64 -0.37
CA PRO A 261 -28.08 9.04 -0.48
C PRO A 261 -28.30 8.25 -1.79
N GLY A 262 -27.41 8.42 -2.76
CA GLY A 262 -27.59 7.89 -4.12
C GLY A 262 -27.73 6.38 -4.24
N ARG A 263 -27.06 5.58 -3.39
CA ARG A 263 -27.16 4.12 -3.47
C ARG A 263 -28.58 3.65 -3.13
N ASP A 264 -29.09 4.05 -1.98
CA ASP A 264 -30.40 3.62 -1.48
C ASP A 264 -31.53 4.10 -2.41
N ILE A 265 -31.43 5.33 -2.94
CA ILE A 265 -32.38 5.88 -3.90
C ILE A 265 -32.33 5.09 -5.22
N THR A 266 -31.13 4.81 -5.74
CA THR A 266 -30.97 4.07 -7.01
C THR A 266 -31.52 2.66 -6.87
N ASP A 267 -31.17 1.96 -5.79
CA ASP A 267 -31.64 0.60 -5.51
C ASP A 267 -33.18 0.57 -5.37
N PHE A 268 -33.77 1.55 -4.67
CA PHE A 268 -35.24 1.66 -4.58
C PHE A 268 -35.89 1.91 -5.93
N THR A 269 -35.35 2.83 -6.76
CA THR A 269 -35.91 3.10 -8.09
C THR A 269 -35.85 1.89 -9.02
N ALA A 270 -34.80 1.06 -8.90
CA ALA A 270 -34.68 -0.18 -9.66
C ALA A 270 -35.76 -1.20 -9.28
N ILE A 271 -36.08 -1.31 -7.98
CA ILE A 271 -37.12 -2.23 -7.48
C ILE A 271 -38.53 -1.67 -7.75
N ALA A 272 -38.72 -0.35 -7.75
CA ALA A 272 -40.01 0.27 -8.02
C ALA A 272 -40.58 -0.11 -9.40
N TYR A 273 -39.71 -0.33 -10.39
CA TYR A 273 -40.08 -0.78 -11.73
C TYR A 273 -40.83 -2.12 -11.75
N THR A 274 -40.58 -3.00 -10.77
CA THR A 274 -41.24 -4.31 -10.66
C THR A 274 -42.26 -4.38 -9.52
N GLY A 275 -42.09 -3.55 -8.49
CA GLY A 275 -42.91 -3.57 -7.28
C GLY A 275 -44.15 -2.68 -7.31
N PHE A 276 -44.19 -1.63 -8.16
CA PHE A 276 -45.29 -0.66 -8.22
C PHE A 276 -45.68 -0.09 -6.83
N PRO A 277 -44.73 0.55 -6.12
CA PRO A 277 -44.90 0.93 -4.72
C PRO A 277 -46.05 1.93 -4.54
N ARG A 278 -46.82 1.79 -3.47
CA ARG A 278 -47.83 2.77 -3.08
C ARG A 278 -47.20 4.05 -2.53
N ALA A 279 -47.96 5.14 -2.50
CA ALA A 279 -47.48 6.41 -1.97
C ALA A 279 -46.98 6.34 -0.52
N ASP A 280 -47.58 5.50 0.33
CA ASP A 280 -47.18 5.26 1.72
C ASP A 280 -45.95 4.34 1.87
N GLN A 281 -45.51 3.70 0.78
CA GLN A 281 -44.33 2.84 0.74
C GLN A 281 -43.08 3.57 0.22
N LEU A 282 -43.20 4.86 -0.15
CA LEU A 282 -42.08 5.67 -0.60
C LEU A 282 -41.18 6.01 0.61
N PRO A 283 -39.87 5.72 0.54
CA PRO A 283 -38.97 6.00 1.64
C PRO A 283 -38.83 7.51 1.84
N ALA A 284 -38.72 7.94 3.10
CA ALA A 284 -38.42 9.32 3.42
C ALA A 284 -37.05 9.70 2.83
N LEU A 285 -36.99 10.84 2.15
CA LEU A 285 -35.72 11.37 1.66
C LEU A 285 -34.90 11.88 2.85
N PRO A 286 -33.58 11.56 2.91
CA PRO A 286 -32.76 11.94 4.04
C PRO A 286 -32.58 13.45 4.09
N VAL A 287 -32.66 14.01 5.29
CA VAL A 287 -32.27 15.40 5.54
C VAL A 287 -30.76 15.44 5.61
N ILE A 288 -30.14 16.20 4.71
CA ILE A 288 -28.69 16.38 4.68
C ILE A 288 -28.33 17.43 5.73
N ALA A 289 -27.64 17.00 6.79
CA ALA A 289 -27.16 17.90 7.81
C ALA A 289 -25.81 18.49 7.39
N VAL A 290 -25.80 19.77 7.01
CA VAL A 290 -24.56 20.52 6.84
C VAL A 290 -23.98 20.77 8.22
N ARG A 291 -22.68 20.52 8.42
CA ARG A 291 -22.06 20.83 9.72
C ARG A 291 -22.03 22.33 9.98
N ASP A 292 -21.84 22.68 11.24
CA ASP A 292 -21.70 24.07 11.67
C ASP A 292 -20.51 24.78 10.95
N PRO A 293 -20.79 25.81 10.13
CA PRO A 293 -19.75 26.58 9.47
C PRO A 293 -18.81 27.30 10.44
N ASP A 294 -19.29 27.73 11.60
CA ASP A 294 -18.48 28.51 12.54
C ASP A 294 -17.42 27.66 13.25
N SER A 295 -17.56 26.34 13.19
CA SER A 295 -16.56 25.36 13.64
C SER A 295 -15.43 25.10 12.62
N GLU A 296 -15.52 25.67 11.41
CA GLU A 296 -14.56 25.47 10.33
C GLU A 296 -13.49 26.58 10.36
N PRO A 297 -12.22 26.26 10.64
CA PRO A 297 -11.14 27.24 10.71
C PRO A 297 -10.76 27.85 9.35
N LEU A 298 -10.88 27.08 8.26
CA LEU A 298 -10.51 27.55 6.92
C LEU A 298 -11.59 28.45 6.33
N LEU A 299 -11.24 29.70 6.02
CA LEU A 299 -12.19 30.73 5.57
C LEU A 299 -12.96 30.31 4.30
N GLY A 300 -12.27 29.80 3.29
CA GLY A 300 -12.88 29.36 2.04
C GLY A 300 -13.82 28.17 2.22
N LEU A 301 -13.51 27.25 3.15
CA LEU A 301 -14.42 26.16 3.49
C LEU A 301 -15.62 26.66 4.29
N ARG A 302 -15.40 27.57 5.24
CA ARG A 302 -16.46 28.20 6.05
C ARG A 302 -17.48 28.91 5.16
N GLU A 303 -17.04 29.68 4.17
CA GLU A 303 -17.91 30.37 3.22
C GLU A 303 -18.77 29.37 2.43
N VAL A 304 -18.17 28.28 1.95
CA VAL A 304 -18.90 27.23 1.24
C VAL A 304 -19.95 26.57 2.15
N LEU A 305 -19.61 26.26 3.41
CA LEU A 305 -20.57 25.70 4.37
C LEU A 305 -21.71 26.67 4.70
N ARG A 306 -21.45 27.97 4.80
CA ARG A 306 -22.49 29.00 4.99
C ARG A 306 -23.45 29.08 3.79
N ASN A 307 -22.92 28.94 2.58
CA ASN A 307 -23.73 28.91 1.38
C ASN A 307 -24.58 27.63 1.30
N MET A 308 -24.11 26.50 1.82
CA MET A 308 -24.87 25.25 1.88
C MET A 308 -25.99 25.26 2.93
N THR A 309 -25.80 25.96 4.05
CA THR A 309 -26.79 26.05 5.15
C THR A 309 -27.94 27.00 4.86
N THR A 310 -27.78 27.90 3.89
CA THR A 310 -28.78 28.92 3.52
C THR A 310 -29.68 28.50 2.35
N GLN A 311 -29.40 27.35 1.72
CA GLN A 311 -30.20 26.73 0.66
C GLN A 311 -31.23 25.76 1.22
#